data_AF-A0A9P7MUB3-F1
#
_entry.id   AF-A0A9P7MUB3-F1
#
_cell.length_a   1.000
_cell.length_b   1.000
_cell.length_c   1.000
_cell.angle_alpha   90.00
_cell.angle_beta   90.00
_cell.angle_gamma   90.00
#
_symmetry.space_group_name_H-M   'P 1'
#
loop_
_entity.id
_entity.type
_entity.pdbx_description
1 polymer ?
#
loop_
_entity_poly.entity_id
_entity_poly.type
_entity_poly.pdbx_seq_one_letter_code
_entity_poly.pdbx_strand_id
1 'polypeptide(L)'
;MSARQSRRKSSKLREAVAAASSDHDQQQTTLTTNSGSVSPVEKGSVAEEEEENIFLFWPNIIGYIRIVLAIASLYYMPVHPRTCSVLYSVSCLLDAVDGYAARAFEQSTRFGAVLDMVTDRCTTSCLLVFLSSAFPRWAILFQGLIALDFSSHYMHMYATLVVGGSDSSHKNIDKSQNWLLNLYYTNKGVLFTLCALNELFFIGLYLLAFSSPWLSPHLLKSVEESSGRHINPGAPVNTSLLRQMFPDPFSAAALEIARTNKMDSLGPWLIAGISLPFMLVKQIINGVQLYNASKWLAEVDVKMRKEKGLPRNKAKAKRV
;
A
#
# COMPACT_ATOMS: atom_id res chain seq x y z
N MET A 1 -19.72 6.09 -35.90
CA MET A 1 -20.76 5.35 -35.14
C MET A 1 -21.60 6.36 -34.35
N SER A 2 -22.92 6.36 -34.53
CA SER A 2 -23.81 7.42 -34.04
C SER A 2 -24.01 7.37 -32.51
N ALA A 3 -24.07 8.53 -31.86
CA ALA A 3 -24.22 8.70 -30.40
C ALA A 3 -25.43 7.95 -29.80
N ARG A 4 -26.45 7.64 -30.60
CA ARG A 4 -27.58 6.79 -30.20
C ARG A 4 -27.21 5.32 -29.94
N GLN A 5 -26.22 4.77 -30.65
CA GLN A 5 -25.74 3.40 -30.43
C GLN A 5 -24.89 3.30 -29.15
N SER A 6 -24.17 4.37 -28.78
CA SER A 6 -23.37 4.41 -27.54
C SER A 6 -24.27 4.40 -26.30
N ARG A 7 -25.35 5.20 -26.28
CA ARG A 7 -26.30 5.24 -25.16
C ARG A 7 -27.04 3.92 -24.95
N ARG A 8 -27.48 3.26 -26.03
CA ARG A 8 -28.13 1.93 -25.96
C ARG A 8 -27.19 0.82 -25.47
N LYS A 9 -25.88 0.94 -25.71
CA LYS A 9 -24.88 -0.01 -25.21
C LYS A 9 -24.61 0.21 -23.71
N SER A 10 -24.63 1.47 -23.26
CA SER A 10 -24.46 1.83 -21.85
C SER A 10 -25.66 1.46 -20.97
N SER A 11 -26.89 1.54 -21.48
CA SER A 11 -28.09 1.14 -20.74
C SER A 11 -28.16 -0.38 -20.59
N LYS A 12 -27.85 -1.14 -21.65
CA LYS A 12 -27.78 -2.61 -21.59
C LYS A 12 -26.68 -3.12 -20.67
N LEU A 13 -25.55 -2.40 -20.56
CA LEU A 13 -24.49 -2.72 -19.60
C LEU A 13 -24.92 -2.44 -18.16
N ARG A 14 -25.69 -1.37 -17.91
CA ARG A 14 -26.23 -1.08 -16.57
C ARG A 14 -27.30 -2.08 -16.14
N GLU A 15 -28.18 -2.51 -17.05
CA GLU A 15 -29.16 -3.57 -16.79
C GLU A 15 -28.50 -4.93 -16.57
N ALA A 16 -27.45 -5.26 -17.32
CA ALA A 16 -26.70 -6.51 -17.12
C ALA A 16 -25.92 -6.52 -15.78
N VAL A 17 -25.39 -5.37 -15.36
CA VAL A 17 -24.72 -5.23 -14.05
C VAL A 17 -25.72 -5.27 -12.89
N ALA A 18 -26.92 -4.69 -13.07
CA ALA A 18 -28.00 -4.77 -12.08
C ALA A 18 -28.58 -6.19 -11.95
N ALA A 19 -28.71 -6.93 -13.07
CA ALA A 19 -29.16 -8.32 -13.05
C ALA A 19 -28.09 -9.26 -12.45
N ALA A 20 -26.80 -8.99 -12.68
CA ALA A 20 -25.71 -9.77 -12.10
C ALA A 20 -25.50 -9.52 -10.58
N SER A 21 -26.05 -8.42 -10.04
CA SER A 21 -26.01 -8.14 -8.60
C SER A 21 -27.22 -8.70 -7.85
N SER A 22 -28.32 -9.05 -8.54
CA SER A 22 -29.47 -9.75 -7.95
C SER A 22 -29.37 -11.28 -7.99
N ASP A 23 -28.47 -11.85 -8.80
CA ASP A 23 -28.33 -13.30 -8.98
C ASP A 23 -27.38 -13.96 -7.95
N HIS A 24 -26.72 -13.16 -7.11
CA HIS A 24 -25.80 -13.67 -6.09
C HIS A 24 -26.47 -14.12 -4.78
N ASP A 25 -27.79 -13.91 -4.65
CA ASP A 25 -28.58 -14.22 -3.44
C ASP A 25 -29.56 -15.41 -3.59
N GLN A 26 -29.55 -16.18 -4.69
CA GLN A 26 -30.57 -17.24 -4.89
C GLN A 26 -30.10 -18.62 -5.41
N GLN A 27 -28.81 -18.95 -5.41
CA GLN A 27 -28.40 -20.32 -5.80
C GLN A 27 -27.53 -21.02 -4.75
N GLN A 28 -28.19 -21.48 -3.68
CA GLN A 28 -27.80 -22.75 -3.05
C GLN A 28 -28.99 -23.49 -2.45
N THR A 29 -29.97 -23.90 -3.26
CA THR A 29 -30.79 -25.07 -2.94
C THR A 29 -31.47 -25.64 -4.19
N THR A 30 -30.91 -26.70 -4.77
CA THR A 30 -31.67 -27.76 -5.46
C THR A 30 -30.72 -28.91 -5.80
N LEU A 31 -30.66 -29.91 -4.94
CA LEU A 31 -30.21 -31.25 -5.29
C LEU A 31 -31.34 -32.23 -5.00
N THR A 32 -31.76 -32.92 -6.07
CA THR A 32 -32.24 -34.31 -6.10
C THR A 32 -33.43 -34.70 -5.22
N THR A 33 -34.61 -34.77 -5.84
CA THR A 33 -35.70 -35.66 -5.40
C THR A 33 -35.36 -37.11 -5.74
N ASN A 34 -35.22 -37.97 -4.73
CA ASN A 34 -35.59 -39.37 -4.87
C ASN A 34 -36.18 -39.90 -3.55
N SER A 35 -37.21 -40.71 -3.70
CA SER A 35 -38.20 -41.15 -2.72
C SER A 35 -37.64 -42.01 -1.57
N GLY A 36 -38.18 -41.83 -0.35
CA GLY A 36 -38.07 -42.83 0.71
C GLY A 36 -38.28 -42.31 2.14
N SER A 37 -39.42 -42.69 2.74
CA SER A 37 -39.73 -42.75 4.18
C SER A 37 -39.52 -41.50 5.06
N VAL A 38 -40.63 -40.87 5.44
CA VAL A 38 -40.72 -39.86 6.49
C VAL A 38 -40.55 -40.51 7.87
N SER A 39 -39.52 -40.12 8.61
CA SER A 39 -39.49 -40.18 10.07
C SER A 39 -39.43 -38.74 10.60
N PRO A 40 -40.16 -38.38 11.66
CA PRO A 40 -40.16 -37.02 12.16
C PRO A 40 -38.81 -36.75 12.83
N VAL A 41 -37.99 -35.91 12.19
CA VAL A 41 -36.78 -35.36 12.79
C VAL A 41 -37.21 -34.33 13.82
N GLU A 42 -36.86 -34.57 15.09
CA GLU A 42 -36.98 -33.59 16.17
C GLU A 42 -36.41 -32.25 15.72
N LYS A 43 -37.15 -31.16 15.97
CA LYS A 43 -36.65 -29.79 15.85
C LYS A 43 -35.51 -29.60 16.85
N GLY A 44 -34.29 -29.88 16.42
CA GLY A 44 -33.09 -29.36 17.05
C GLY A 44 -33.16 -27.83 17.02
N SER A 45 -32.98 -27.21 18.19
CA SER A 45 -32.81 -25.78 18.36
C SER A 45 -31.81 -25.25 17.33
N VAL A 46 -32.26 -24.34 16.46
CA VAL A 46 -31.38 -23.51 15.64
C VAL A 46 -30.53 -22.74 16.64
N ALA A 47 -29.27 -23.16 16.82
CA ALA A 47 -28.30 -22.31 17.48
C ALA A 47 -28.24 -21.04 16.62
N GLU A 48 -28.49 -19.88 17.23
CA GLU A 48 -28.20 -18.60 16.59
C GLU A 48 -26.71 -18.66 16.22
N GLU A 49 -26.41 -18.81 14.92
CA GLU A 49 -25.06 -18.62 14.42
C GLU A 49 -24.74 -17.15 14.70
N GLU A 50 -23.98 -16.88 15.77
CA GLU A 50 -23.45 -15.55 16.04
C GLU A 50 -22.67 -15.13 14.78
N GLU A 51 -23.23 -14.17 14.01
CA GLU A 51 -22.58 -13.66 12.82
C GLU A 51 -21.21 -13.07 13.21
N GLU A 52 -20.13 -13.79 12.92
CA GLU A 52 -18.79 -13.35 13.25
C GLU A 52 -18.44 -12.07 12.47
N ASN A 53 -18.38 -10.94 13.19
CA ASN A 53 -18.04 -9.67 12.59
C ASN A 53 -16.51 -9.53 12.45
N ILE A 54 -15.98 -10.02 11.33
CA ILE A 54 -14.55 -9.95 10.98
C ILE A 54 -13.99 -8.53 11.07
N PHE A 55 -14.78 -7.49 10.78
CA PHE A 55 -14.32 -6.11 10.84
C PHE A 55 -13.94 -5.65 12.26
N LEU A 56 -14.55 -6.25 13.28
CA LEU A 56 -14.33 -5.90 14.69
C LEU A 56 -13.29 -6.79 15.38
N PHE A 57 -12.58 -7.63 14.64
CA PHE A 57 -11.49 -8.42 15.21
C PHE A 57 -10.40 -7.50 15.76
N TRP A 58 -9.82 -7.88 16.91
CA TRP A 58 -8.76 -7.12 17.56
C TRP A 58 -7.61 -6.71 16.64
N PRO A 59 -7.04 -7.58 15.77
CA PRO A 59 -6.04 -7.16 14.79
C PRO A 59 -6.54 -6.07 13.83
N ASN A 60 -7.79 -6.14 13.38
CA ASN A 60 -8.35 -5.15 12.46
C ASN A 60 -8.60 -3.80 13.15
N ILE A 61 -8.99 -3.81 14.43
CA ILE A 61 -9.10 -2.59 15.25
C ILE A 61 -7.73 -1.92 15.38
N ILE A 62 -6.67 -2.70 15.64
CA ILE A 62 -5.29 -2.17 15.67
C ILE A 62 -4.91 -1.59 14.30
N GLY A 63 -5.26 -2.28 13.21
CA GLY A 63 -5.09 -1.77 11.85
C GLY A 63 -5.81 -0.45 11.59
N TYR A 64 -7.03 -0.26 12.10
CA TYR A 64 -7.74 1.02 11.99
C TYR A 64 -7.07 2.14 12.80
N ILE A 65 -6.60 1.85 14.01
CA ILE A 65 -5.80 2.79 14.82
C ILE A 65 -4.54 3.19 14.05
N ARG A 66 -3.89 2.21 13.37
CA ARG A 66 -2.72 2.44 12.51
C ARG A 66 -3.04 3.42 11.39
N ILE A 67 -4.16 3.25 10.70
CA ILE A 67 -4.61 4.18 9.65
C ILE A 67 -4.80 5.61 10.21
N VAL A 68 -5.44 5.74 11.38
CA VAL A 68 -5.65 7.04 12.03
C VAL A 68 -4.31 7.70 12.41
N LEU A 69 -3.37 6.93 12.97
CA LEU A 69 -2.03 7.41 13.29
C LEU A 69 -1.22 7.80 12.05
N ALA A 70 -1.33 7.03 10.97
CA ALA A 70 -0.73 7.36 9.69
C ALA A 70 -1.30 8.69 9.15
N ILE A 71 -2.62 8.87 9.13
CA ILE A 71 -3.26 10.14 8.73
C ILE A 71 -2.80 11.30 9.62
N ALA A 72 -2.76 11.10 10.94
CA ALA A 72 -2.26 12.10 11.87
C ALA A 72 -0.80 12.46 11.58
N SER A 73 0.05 11.47 11.26
CA SER A 73 1.43 11.71 10.87
C SER A 73 1.52 12.56 9.59
N LEU A 74 0.69 12.28 8.59
CA LEU A 74 0.62 13.08 7.34
C LEU A 74 0.18 14.52 7.61
N TYR A 75 -0.76 14.73 8.53
CA TYR A 75 -1.19 16.07 8.94
C TYR A 75 -0.05 16.87 9.59
N TYR A 76 0.74 16.23 10.45
CA TYR A 76 1.89 16.89 11.11
C TYR A 76 3.15 16.94 10.24
N MET A 77 3.17 16.24 9.10
CA MET A 77 4.33 16.12 8.22
C MET A 77 4.94 17.47 7.77
N PRO A 78 4.16 18.50 7.42
CA PRO A 78 4.73 19.80 7.08
C PRO A 78 4.96 20.73 8.30
N VAL A 79 4.37 20.45 9.45
CA VAL A 79 4.34 21.41 10.58
C VAL A 79 5.30 21.03 11.70
N HIS A 80 5.36 19.74 12.05
CA HIS A 80 6.11 19.25 13.21
C HIS A 80 6.83 17.94 12.87
N PRO A 81 8.05 18.01 12.29
CA PRO A 81 8.74 16.83 11.79
C PRO A 81 9.04 15.77 12.86
N ARG A 82 9.36 16.19 14.09
CA ARG A 82 9.56 15.25 15.20
C ARG A 82 8.27 14.50 15.56
N THR A 83 7.16 15.22 15.69
CA THR A 83 5.84 14.63 15.99
C THR A 83 5.40 13.70 14.86
N CYS A 84 5.57 14.11 13.60
CA CYS A 84 5.33 13.27 12.43
C CYS A 84 6.14 11.97 12.51
N SER A 85 7.46 12.04 12.72
CA SER A 85 8.31 10.86 12.79
C SER A 85 7.94 9.93 13.95
N VAL A 86 7.53 10.46 15.11
CA VAL A 86 7.06 9.63 16.24
C VAL A 86 5.74 8.94 15.90
N LEU A 87 4.73 9.68 15.42
CA LEU A 87 3.44 9.10 15.05
C LEU A 87 3.58 8.04 13.94
N TYR A 88 4.39 8.34 12.92
CA TYR A 88 4.72 7.41 11.84
C TYR A 88 5.41 6.15 12.39
N SER A 89 6.42 6.31 13.25
CA SER A 89 7.15 5.16 13.83
C SER A 89 6.23 4.29 14.69
N VAL A 90 5.35 4.90 15.50
CA VAL A 90 4.36 4.16 16.30
C VAL A 90 3.40 3.41 15.38
N SER A 91 2.92 4.04 14.31
CA SER A 91 2.09 3.40 13.29
C SER A 91 2.80 2.18 12.69
N CYS A 92 4.06 2.30 12.27
CA CYS A 92 4.84 1.16 11.76
C CYS A 92 5.09 0.06 12.79
N LEU A 93 5.21 0.39 14.08
CA LEU A 93 5.37 -0.63 15.11
C LEU A 93 4.07 -1.40 15.37
N LEU A 94 2.92 -0.75 15.23
CA LEU A 94 1.62 -1.38 15.41
C LEU A 94 1.30 -2.44 14.35
N ASP A 95 1.93 -2.38 13.17
CA ASP A 95 1.88 -3.45 12.16
C ASP A 95 2.33 -4.80 12.74
N ALA A 96 3.50 -4.83 13.38
CA ALA A 96 3.97 -6.06 14.01
C ALA A 96 3.04 -6.54 15.15
N VAL A 97 2.37 -5.59 15.83
CA VAL A 97 1.43 -5.88 16.93
C VAL A 97 0.12 -6.45 16.40
N ASP A 98 -0.45 -5.92 15.31
CA ASP A 98 -1.67 -6.46 14.72
C ASP A 98 -1.45 -7.88 14.19
N GLY A 99 -0.31 -8.15 13.55
CA GLY A 99 0.05 -9.48 13.09
C GLY A 99 0.34 -10.46 14.24
N TYR A 100 0.86 -9.96 15.37
CA TYR A 100 1.01 -10.77 16.58
C TYR A 100 -0.36 -11.10 17.19
N ALA A 101 -1.23 -10.10 17.33
CA ALA A 101 -2.59 -10.26 17.85
C ALA A 101 -3.42 -11.23 16.99
N ALA A 102 -3.33 -11.13 15.66
CA ALA A 102 -4.03 -12.04 14.74
C ALA A 102 -3.64 -13.52 14.93
N ARG A 103 -2.42 -13.79 15.38
CA ARG A 103 -1.93 -15.15 15.65
C ARG A 103 -2.23 -15.59 17.07
N ALA A 104 -2.14 -14.68 18.05
CA ALA A 104 -2.42 -14.97 19.45
C ALA A 104 -3.91 -15.22 19.71
N PHE A 105 -4.79 -14.50 19.03
CA PHE A 105 -6.25 -14.64 19.16
C PHE A 105 -6.88 -15.52 18.06
N GLU A 106 -6.06 -16.16 17.21
CA GLU A 106 -6.52 -16.98 16.07
C GLU A 106 -7.46 -16.23 15.08
N GLN A 107 -7.45 -14.89 15.12
CA GLN A 107 -8.28 -13.99 14.31
C GLN A 107 -7.63 -13.61 12.96
N SER A 108 -6.87 -14.52 12.36
CA SER A 108 -6.18 -14.26 11.09
C SER A 108 -7.14 -14.35 9.90
N THR A 109 -7.32 -13.24 9.18
CA THR A 109 -8.31 -13.14 8.08
C THR A 109 -7.67 -12.64 6.79
N ARG A 110 -8.25 -13.02 5.63
CA ARG A 110 -7.81 -12.47 4.33
C ARG A 110 -8.01 -10.97 4.23
N PHE A 111 -9.11 -10.46 4.81
CA PHE A 111 -9.38 -9.04 4.88
C PHE A 111 -8.28 -8.31 5.67
N GLY A 112 -7.97 -8.76 6.89
CA GLY A 112 -6.92 -8.15 7.71
C GLY A 112 -5.55 -8.15 7.04
N ALA A 113 -5.16 -9.25 6.38
CA ALA A 113 -3.90 -9.32 5.64
C ALA A 113 -3.82 -8.33 4.46
N VAL A 114 -4.92 -8.11 3.74
CA VAL A 114 -4.97 -7.12 2.65
C VAL A 114 -5.00 -5.70 3.21
N LEU A 115 -5.78 -5.45 4.27
CA LEU A 115 -5.87 -4.16 4.95
C LEU A 115 -4.51 -3.70 5.46
N ASP A 116 -3.78 -4.60 6.11
CA ASP A 116 -2.41 -4.41 6.56
C ASP A 116 -1.49 -4.02 5.38
N MET A 117 -1.40 -4.87 4.37
CA MET A 117 -0.56 -4.62 3.19
C MET A 117 -0.87 -3.26 2.55
N VAL A 118 -2.15 -2.93 2.34
CA VAL A 118 -2.56 -1.66 1.73
C VAL A 118 -2.17 -0.47 2.60
N THR A 119 -2.39 -0.56 3.92
CA THR A 119 -2.09 0.53 4.85
C THR A 119 -0.60 0.87 4.87
N ASP A 120 0.27 -0.16 4.89
CA ASP A 120 1.71 0.01 4.79
C ASP A 120 2.11 0.74 3.52
N ARG A 121 1.65 0.24 2.37
CA ARG A 121 2.02 0.80 1.06
C ARG A 121 1.54 2.24 0.92
N CYS A 122 0.33 2.55 1.37
CA CYS A 122 -0.20 3.91 1.37
C CYS A 122 0.65 4.85 2.23
N THR A 123 0.99 4.42 3.45
CA THR A 123 1.74 5.23 4.42
C THR A 123 3.14 5.57 3.89
N THR A 124 3.90 4.57 3.45
CA THR A 124 5.24 4.78 2.86
C THR A 124 5.15 5.61 1.57
N SER A 125 4.14 5.39 0.73
CA SER A 125 3.98 6.15 -0.52
C SER A 125 3.72 7.64 -0.25
N CYS A 126 2.89 7.98 0.73
CA CYS A 126 2.67 9.37 1.10
C CYS A 126 3.97 10.06 1.58
N LEU A 127 4.79 9.34 2.36
CA LEU A 127 6.12 9.81 2.75
C LEU A 127 7.05 10.02 1.54
N LEU A 128 7.09 9.08 0.60
CA LEU A 128 7.89 9.19 -0.62
C LEU A 128 7.41 10.32 -1.54
N VAL A 129 6.11 10.58 -1.61
CA VAL A 129 5.54 11.72 -2.35
C VAL A 129 6.03 13.03 -1.72
N PHE A 130 5.98 13.16 -0.39
CA PHE A 130 6.56 14.32 0.29
C PHE A 130 8.06 14.47 -0.01
N LEU A 131 8.83 13.38 0.09
CA LEU A 131 10.26 13.39 -0.24
C LEU A 131 10.54 13.78 -1.69
N SER A 132 9.69 13.38 -2.63
CA SER A 132 9.80 13.77 -4.04
C SER A 132 9.62 15.29 -4.23
N SER A 133 8.77 15.91 -3.43
CA SER A 133 8.57 17.36 -3.43
C SER A 133 9.69 18.10 -2.71
N ALA A 134 10.24 17.53 -1.62
CA ALA A 134 11.34 18.10 -0.85
C ALA A 134 12.69 17.99 -1.58
N PHE A 135 12.87 16.95 -2.40
CA PHE A 135 14.07 16.70 -3.19
C PHE A 135 13.76 16.54 -4.69
N PRO A 136 13.39 17.63 -5.40
CA PRO A 136 12.95 17.55 -6.81
C PRO A 136 13.96 16.91 -7.75
N ARG A 137 15.27 17.06 -7.46
CA ARG A 137 16.35 16.44 -8.24
C ARG A 137 16.30 14.91 -8.26
N TRP A 138 15.74 14.31 -7.21
CA TRP A 138 15.62 12.87 -7.01
C TRP A 138 14.17 12.38 -7.16
N ALA A 139 13.24 13.24 -7.59
CA ALA A 139 11.81 12.92 -7.70
C ALA A 139 11.53 11.67 -8.54
N ILE A 140 12.25 11.49 -9.65
CA ILE A 140 12.12 10.31 -10.52
C ILE A 140 12.48 9.02 -9.76
N LEU A 141 13.47 9.06 -8.86
CA LEU A 141 13.80 7.90 -8.03
C LEU A 141 12.65 7.56 -7.08
N PHE A 142 12.12 8.54 -6.36
CA PHE A 142 11.00 8.31 -5.43
C PHE A 142 9.73 7.82 -6.15
N GLN A 143 9.42 8.38 -7.31
CA GLN A 143 8.32 7.91 -8.16
C GLN A 143 8.55 6.47 -8.63
N GLY A 144 9.78 6.14 -9.03
CA GLY A 144 10.18 4.78 -9.40
C GLY A 144 10.06 3.79 -8.24
N LEU A 145 10.43 4.19 -7.03
CA LEU A 145 10.29 3.38 -5.81
C LEU A 145 8.81 3.10 -5.51
N ILE A 146 7.94 4.12 -5.55
CA ILE A 146 6.49 3.95 -5.38
C ILE A 146 5.95 2.98 -6.43
N ALA A 147 6.30 3.18 -7.70
CA ALA A 147 5.83 2.34 -8.79
C ALA A 147 6.30 0.89 -8.63
N LEU A 148 7.56 0.66 -8.28
CA LEU A 148 8.13 -0.66 -8.05
C LEU A 148 7.43 -1.37 -6.89
N ASP A 149 7.19 -0.65 -5.79
CA ASP A 149 6.60 -1.20 -4.58
C ASP A 149 5.14 -1.64 -4.81
N PHE A 150 4.31 -0.76 -5.37
CA PHE A 150 2.94 -1.12 -5.76
C PHE A 150 2.89 -2.25 -6.78
N SER A 151 3.72 -2.18 -7.84
CA SER A 151 3.70 -3.20 -8.89
C SER A 151 4.08 -4.58 -8.34
N SER A 152 5.13 -4.65 -7.52
CA SER A 152 5.63 -5.90 -6.95
C SER A 152 4.63 -6.56 -6.00
N HIS A 153 4.02 -5.79 -5.09
CA HIS A 153 3.03 -6.29 -4.16
C HIS A 153 1.71 -6.62 -4.85
N TYR A 154 1.22 -5.77 -5.77
CA TYR A 154 -0.04 -6.03 -6.48
C TYR A 154 0.04 -7.28 -7.34
N MET A 155 1.12 -7.45 -8.11
CA MET A 155 1.34 -8.64 -8.93
C MET A 155 1.48 -9.90 -8.06
N HIS A 156 2.21 -9.81 -6.95
CA HIS A 156 2.40 -10.94 -6.03
C HIS A 156 1.11 -11.35 -5.32
N MET A 157 0.34 -10.39 -4.81
CA MET A 157 -0.96 -10.63 -4.19
C MET A 157 -1.93 -11.28 -5.19
N TYR A 158 -2.05 -10.72 -6.39
CA TYR A 158 -2.94 -11.27 -7.41
C TYR A 158 -2.52 -12.68 -7.83
N ALA A 159 -1.23 -12.91 -8.09
CA ALA A 159 -0.73 -14.24 -8.41
C ALA A 159 -1.02 -15.25 -7.28
N THR A 160 -0.86 -14.84 -6.03
CA THR A 160 -1.16 -15.70 -4.86
C THR A 160 -2.65 -16.01 -4.73
N LEU A 161 -3.53 -15.04 -5.01
CA LEU A 161 -4.99 -15.26 -4.98
C LEU A 161 -5.46 -16.14 -6.12
N VAL A 162 -4.98 -15.91 -7.34
CA VAL A 162 -5.36 -16.71 -8.52
C VAL A 162 -4.88 -18.14 -8.38
N VAL A 163 -3.65 -18.34 -7.90
CA VAL A 163 -3.07 -19.69 -7.79
C VAL A 163 -3.48 -20.40 -6.51
N GLY A 164 -3.69 -19.66 -5.41
CA GLY A 164 -4.24 -20.22 -4.18
C GLY A 164 -5.73 -20.57 -4.27
N GLY A 165 -6.46 -19.98 -5.23
CA GLY A 165 -7.86 -20.29 -5.52
C GLY A 165 -8.07 -21.31 -6.66
N SER A 166 -7.01 -21.69 -7.38
CA SER A 166 -7.06 -22.82 -8.30
C SER A 166 -6.46 -24.03 -7.59
N ASP A 167 -7.16 -25.17 -7.56
CA ASP A 167 -6.77 -26.45 -6.95
C ASP A 167 -5.51 -27.08 -7.61
N SER A 168 -4.47 -26.29 -7.85
CA SER A 168 -3.14 -26.74 -8.23
C SER A 168 -2.38 -27.21 -7.00
N SER A 169 -3.01 -28.15 -6.30
CA SER A 169 -2.44 -28.99 -5.28
C SER A 169 -1.13 -29.61 -5.81
N HIS A 170 -0.02 -29.28 -5.15
CA HIS A 170 1.25 -30.02 -5.20
C HIS A 170 2.10 -30.00 -6.50
N LYS A 171 2.27 -28.85 -7.15
CA LYS A 171 3.56 -28.60 -7.83
C LYS A 171 4.28 -27.50 -7.08
N ASN A 172 5.11 -27.94 -6.12
CA ASN A 172 6.09 -27.12 -5.40
C ASN A 172 6.63 -26.05 -6.34
N ILE A 173 6.12 -24.84 -6.17
CA ILE A 173 6.76 -23.65 -6.70
C ILE A 173 8.14 -23.67 -6.06
N ASP A 174 9.10 -23.83 -6.94
CA ASP A 174 10.47 -24.18 -6.66
C ASP A 174 11.02 -23.26 -5.56
N LYS A 175 11.02 -23.75 -4.31
CA LYS A 175 11.55 -23.06 -3.12
C LYS A 175 13.04 -22.70 -3.28
N SER A 176 13.66 -23.12 -4.38
CA SER A 176 15.05 -22.91 -4.76
C SER A 176 15.32 -21.66 -5.62
N GLN A 177 14.30 -20.99 -6.18
CA GLN A 177 14.59 -20.01 -7.26
C GLN A 177 15.40 -18.80 -6.79
N ASN A 178 15.29 -18.34 -5.53
CA ASN A 178 16.10 -17.25 -4.99
C ASN A 178 16.34 -17.41 -3.48
N TRP A 179 17.57 -17.77 -3.08
CA TRP A 179 17.97 -17.89 -1.67
C TRP A 179 17.60 -16.66 -0.84
N LEU A 180 17.78 -15.45 -1.40
CA LEU A 180 17.49 -14.19 -0.73
C LEU A 180 15.99 -14.01 -0.45
N LEU A 181 15.14 -14.36 -1.41
CA LEU A 181 13.68 -14.28 -1.26
C LEU A 181 13.18 -15.30 -0.22
N ASN A 182 13.78 -16.50 -0.23
CA ASN A 182 13.46 -17.53 0.75
C ASN A 182 13.88 -17.12 2.17
N LEU A 183 15.08 -16.55 2.34
CA LEU A 183 15.54 -16.03 3.62
C LEU A 183 14.63 -14.91 4.13
N TYR A 184 14.24 -14.00 3.24
CA TYR A 184 13.33 -12.89 3.53
C TYR A 184 11.98 -13.36 4.07
N TYR A 185 11.35 -14.35 3.45
CA TYR A 185 10.03 -14.84 3.87
C TYR A 185 10.05 -15.93 4.96
N THR A 186 11.15 -16.67 5.10
CA THR A 186 11.25 -17.75 6.09
C THR A 186 11.57 -17.22 7.48
N ASN A 187 12.46 -16.22 7.58
CA ASN A 187 12.89 -15.70 8.87
C ASN A 187 12.16 -14.40 9.22
N LYS A 188 11.21 -14.48 10.16
CA LYS A 188 10.43 -13.33 10.65
C LYS A 188 11.32 -12.18 11.15
N GLY A 189 12.46 -12.49 11.76
CA GLY A 189 13.41 -11.48 12.23
C GLY A 189 14.06 -10.72 11.08
N VAL A 190 14.41 -11.42 10.00
CA VAL A 190 14.97 -10.79 8.78
C VAL A 190 13.92 -9.92 8.08
N LEU A 191 12.69 -10.45 7.95
CA LEU A 191 11.55 -9.70 7.38
C LEU A 191 11.32 -8.39 8.14
N PHE A 192 11.15 -8.48 9.46
CA PHE A 192 10.91 -7.32 10.32
C PHE A 192 12.08 -6.33 10.28
N THR A 193 13.32 -6.81 10.39
CA THR A 193 14.51 -5.95 10.38
C THR A 193 14.66 -5.20 9.05
N LEU A 194 14.46 -5.87 7.92
CA LEU A 194 14.54 -5.22 6.61
C LEU A 194 13.42 -4.21 6.40
N CYS A 195 12.19 -4.52 6.81
CA CYS A 195 11.08 -3.57 6.74
C CYS A 195 11.31 -2.37 7.67
N ALA A 196 11.66 -2.60 8.93
CA ALA A 196 11.91 -1.56 9.91
C ALA A 196 13.06 -0.63 9.49
N LEU A 197 14.17 -1.19 8.98
CA LEU A 197 15.30 -0.40 8.51
C LEU A 197 14.99 0.33 7.19
N ASN A 198 14.15 -0.25 6.31
CA ASN A 198 13.66 0.45 5.12
C ASN A 198 12.83 1.69 5.50
N GLU A 199 11.88 1.55 6.43
CA GLU A 199 11.10 2.69 6.92
C GLU A 199 11.99 3.71 7.63
N LEU A 200 12.94 3.23 8.44
CA LEU A 200 13.88 4.08 9.15
C LEU A 200 14.76 4.90 8.19
N PHE A 201 15.12 4.36 7.03
CA PHE A 201 15.83 5.10 5.99
C PHE A 201 15.00 6.29 5.47
N PHE A 202 13.73 6.07 5.15
CA PHE A 202 12.85 7.13 4.66
C PHE A 202 12.52 8.16 5.74
N ILE A 203 12.37 7.74 7.00
CA ILE A 203 12.26 8.66 8.14
C ILE A 203 13.55 9.49 8.29
N GLY A 204 14.73 8.87 8.14
CA GLY A 204 16.03 9.55 8.16
C GLY A 204 16.14 10.60 7.06
N LEU A 205 15.78 10.25 5.82
CA LEU A 205 15.72 11.19 4.69
C LEU A 205 14.71 12.31 4.93
N TYR A 206 13.56 12.00 5.51
CA TYR A 206 12.53 12.97 5.87
C TYR A 206 13.09 13.98 6.87
N LEU A 207 13.72 13.52 7.96
CA LEU A 207 14.35 14.41 8.94
C LEU A 207 15.51 15.23 8.32
N LEU A 208 16.28 14.64 7.40
CA LEU A 208 17.31 15.37 6.65
C LEU A 208 16.74 16.48 5.78
N ALA A 209 15.54 16.31 5.23
CA ALA A 209 14.83 17.37 4.50
C ALA A 209 14.52 18.59 5.36
N PHE A 210 14.59 18.49 6.69
CA PHE A 210 14.43 19.61 7.63
C PHE A 210 15.74 20.06 8.29
N SER A 211 16.75 19.20 8.35
CA SER A 211 17.97 19.44 9.11
C SER A 211 19.20 19.80 8.25
N SER A 212 19.24 19.40 6.97
CA SER A 212 20.42 19.60 6.11
C SER A 212 20.22 20.70 5.06
N PRO A 213 20.98 21.81 5.15
CA PRO A 213 20.97 22.86 4.14
C PRO A 213 21.41 22.38 2.74
N TRP A 214 22.31 21.40 2.69
CA TRP A 214 22.96 20.97 1.46
C TRP A 214 22.05 20.16 0.53
N LEU A 215 21.10 19.40 1.08
CA LEU A 215 20.20 18.56 0.29
C LEU A 215 18.99 19.33 -0.26
N SER A 216 18.67 20.50 0.31
CA SER A 216 17.48 21.29 -0.04
C SER A 216 17.76 22.79 -0.23
N PRO A 217 18.73 23.20 -1.08
CA PRO A 217 19.07 24.61 -1.26
C PRO A 217 17.92 25.47 -1.84
N HIS A 218 16.99 24.87 -2.59
CA HIS A 218 15.81 25.58 -3.10
C HIS A 218 14.79 25.95 -2.02
N LEU A 219 14.77 25.18 -0.93
CA LEU A 219 13.99 25.48 0.27
C LEU A 219 14.63 26.68 1.01
N LEU A 220 15.96 26.68 1.14
CA LEU A 220 16.72 27.79 1.75
C LEU A 220 16.72 29.10 0.97
N LYS A 221 16.79 29.07 -0.37
CA LYS A 221 16.88 30.31 -1.16
C LYS A 221 15.60 31.15 -1.07
N SER A 222 14.45 30.49 -0.89
CA SER A 222 13.19 31.16 -0.61
C SER A 222 13.19 31.91 0.74
N VAL A 223 14.00 31.46 1.70
CA VAL A 223 14.18 32.07 3.03
C VAL A 223 14.95 33.39 2.94
N GLU A 224 16.04 33.45 2.18
CA GLU A 224 16.86 34.67 2.07
C GLU A 224 16.09 35.78 1.32
N GLU A 225 15.35 35.43 0.28
CA GLU A 225 14.46 36.36 -0.43
C GLU A 225 13.26 36.81 0.41
N SER A 226 12.78 35.98 1.35
CA SER A 226 11.70 36.35 2.29
C SER A 226 12.18 37.08 3.54
N SER A 227 13.46 36.94 3.93
CA SER A 227 14.02 37.53 5.17
C SER A 227 14.83 38.79 4.91
N GLY A 228 15.26 39.03 3.67
CA GLY A 228 16.08 40.16 3.29
C GLY A 228 15.33 41.22 2.48
N ARG A 229 14.54 42.10 3.13
CA ARG A 229 14.38 43.48 2.66
C ARG A 229 13.84 44.44 3.71
N HIS A 230 14.63 45.50 3.93
CA HIS A 230 14.39 46.67 4.75
C HIS A 230 12.93 47.15 4.74
N ILE A 231 12.35 47.27 5.93
CA ILE A 231 11.08 47.97 6.16
C ILE A 231 11.33 49.47 5.97
N ASN A 232 10.94 50.02 4.82
CA ASN A 232 10.83 51.47 4.63
C ASN A 232 9.46 51.93 5.17
N PRO A 233 9.41 52.79 6.20
CA PRO A 233 8.14 53.28 6.73
C PRO A 233 7.48 54.23 5.71
N GLY A 234 6.42 53.78 5.04
CA GLY A 234 5.62 54.60 4.12
C GLY A 234 5.03 53.92 2.88
N ALA A 235 5.29 52.63 2.64
CA ALA A 235 4.73 51.92 1.48
C ALA A 235 3.32 51.35 1.76
N PRO A 236 2.40 51.32 0.76
CA PRO A 236 1.04 50.80 0.92
C PRO A 236 1.06 49.33 1.33
N VAL A 237 0.15 48.95 2.23
CA VAL A 237 0.04 47.60 2.79
C VAL A 237 -0.30 46.62 1.68
N ASN A 238 0.72 45.91 1.18
CA ASN A 238 0.54 44.82 0.24
C ASN A 238 -0.22 43.69 0.94
N THR A 239 -1.31 43.20 0.34
CA THR A 239 -2.05 42.01 0.79
C THR A 239 -1.16 40.75 0.88
N SER A 240 -0.02 40.76 0.21
CA SER A 240 1.09 39.80 0.33
C SER A 240 1.70 39.74 1.74
N LEU A 241 1.72 40.87 2.47
CA LEU A 241 2.30 40.99 3.82
C LEU A 241 1.40 40.31 4.87
N LEU A 242 0.08 40.41 4.73
CA LEU A 242 -0.87 39.67 5.58
C LEU A 242 -0.80 38.15 5.36
N ARG A 243 -0.55 37.70 4.11
CA ARG A 243 -0.32 36.29 3.79
C ARG A 243 1.03 35.76 4.30
N GLN A 244 2.00 36.64 4.55
CA GLN A 244 3.27 36.33 5.21
C GLN A 244 3.18 36.37 6.75
N MET A 245 2.27 37.17 7.32
CA MET A 245 2.00 37.19 8.76
C MET A 245 1.18 35.98 9.23
N PHE A 246 0.37 35.39 8.34
CA PHE A 246 -0.33 34.12 8.56
C PHE A 246 0.09 33.13 7.47
N PRO A 247 1.32 32.55 7.55
CA PRO A 247 1.73 31.53 6.60
C PRO A 247 0.73 30.39 6.69
N ASP A 248 0.12 30.04 5.56
CA ASP A 248 -0.65 28.81 5.43
C ASP A 248 0.22 27.64 5.92
N PRO A 249 -0.21 26.85 6.91
CA PRO A 249 0.58 25.75 7.48
C PRO A 249 1.00 24.69 6.46
N PHE A 250 0.38 24.70 5.27
CA PHE A 250 0.71 23.84 4.14
C PHE A 250 1.54 24.53 3.05
N SER A 251 1.96 25.78 3.28
CA SER A 251 2.85 26.51 2.37
C SER A 251 4.31 26.15 2.61
N ALA A 252 5.10 26.17 1.53
CA ALA A 252 6.55 25.99 1.59
C ALA A 252 7.21 26.93 2.63
N ALA A 253 6.65 28.12 2.86
CA ALA A 253 7.16 29.09 3.85
C ALA A 253 6.91 28.69 5.32
N ALA A 254 5.78 28.03 5.64
CA ALA A 254 5.52 27.51 6.99
C ALA A 254 6.43 26.32 7.32
N LEU A 255 6.71 25.51 6.30
CA LEU A 255 7.67 24.40 6.34
C LEU A 255 9.08 24.89 6.71
N GLU A 256 9.50 26.05 6.21
CA GLU A 256 10.80 26.67 6.55
C GLU A 256 10.86 27.21 8.00
N ILE A 257 9.78 27.78 8.53
CA ILE A 257 9.76 28.30 9.91
C ILE A 257 9.86 27.15 10.92
N ALA A 258 9.21 26.01 10.65
CA ALA A 258 9.35 24.79 11.45
C ALA A 258 10.80 24.24 11.45
N ARG A 259 11.62 24.57 10.44
CA ARG A 259 13.04 24.17 10.33
C ARG A 259 14.00 25.00 11.19
N THR A 260 13.59 26.18 11.67
CA THR A 260 14.45 27.02 12.53
C THR A 260 14.68 26.41 13.92
N ASN A 261 13.94 25.35 14.28
CA ASN A 261 14.20 24.55 15.46
C ASN A 261 15.40 23.63 15.24
N LYS A 262 16.60 24.13 15.56
CA LYS A 262 17.89 23.42 15.60
C LYS A 262 17.71 21.92 15.86
N MET A 263 17.80 21.12 14.80
CA MET A 263 17.86 19.67 14.89
C MET A 263 19.22 19.27 14.34
N ASP A 264 20.06 18.69 15.20
CA ASP A 264 21.41 18.30 14.84
C ASP A 264 21.35 17.30 13.66
N SER A 265 22.07 17.63 12.58
CA SER A 265 22.03 16.87 11.33
C SER A 265 22.76 15.54 11.39
N LEU A 266 23.61 15.34 12.40
CA LEU A 266 24.37 14.10 12.61
C LEU A 266 23.46 12.89 12.82
N GLY A 267 22.40 13.03 13.62
CA GLY A 267 21.46 11.94 13.89
C GLY A 267 20.77 11.42 12.62
N PRO A 268 20.05 12.28 11.87
CA PRO A 268 19.42 11.90 10.61
C PRO A 268 20.39 11.33 9.57
N TRP A 269 21.61 11.87 9.46
CA TRP A 269 22.65 11.33 8.58
C TRP A 269 23.10 9.92 8.98
N LEU A 270 23.31 9.69 10.28
CA LEU A 270 23.70 8.37 10.78
C LEU A 270 22.59 7.35 10.54
N ILE A 271 21.35 7.72 10.84
CA ILE A 271 20.16 6.89 10.62
C ILE A 271 20.07 6.51 9.14
N ALA A 272 20.13 7.48 8.23
CA ALA A 272 20.07 7.22 6.80
C ALA A 272 21.27 6.39 6.30
N GLY A 273 22.48 6.65 6.81
CA GLY A 273 23.68 5.92 6.42
C GLY A 273 23.65 4.43 6.82
N ILE A 274 23.24 4.13 8.05
CA ILE A 274 23.16 2.74 8.56
C ILE A 274 22.06 1.96 7.85
N SER A 275 20.92 2.60 7.55
CA SER A 275 19.75 1.96 6.96
C SER A 275 19.79 1.84 5.43
N LEU A 276 20.61 2.65 4.76
CA LEU A 276 20.77 2.64 3.30
C LEU A 276 20.99 1.23 2.69
N PRO A 277 21.94 0.39 3.16
CA PRO A 277 22.14 -0.93 2.58
C PRO A 277 20.89 -1.82 2.69
N PHE A 278 20.12 -1.70 3.77
CA PHE A 278 18.89 -2.46 3.97
C PHE A 278 17.77 -2.00 3.05
N MET A 279 17.63 -0.68 2.86
CA MET A 279 16.72 -0.13 1.86
C MET A 279 17.07 -0.66 0.47
N LEU A 280 18.34 -0.63 0.05
CA LEU A 280 18.76 -1.14 -1.26
C LEU A 280 18.42 -2.63 -1.43
N VAL A 281 18.72 -3.46 -0.42
CA VAL A 281 18.35 -4.88 -0.43
C VAL A 281 16.84 -5.06 -0.54
N LYS A 282 16.05 -4.27 0.19
CA LYS A 282 14.58 -4.31 0.13
C LYS A 282 14.06 -3.97 -1.28
N GLN A 283 14.64 -2.97 -1.94
CA GLN A 283 14.25 -2.63 -3.32
C GLN A 283 14.63 -3.72 -4.33
N ILE A 284 15.78 -4.39 -4.16
CA ILE A 284 16.15 -5.56 -4.96
C ILE A 284 15.12 -6.68 -4.76
N ILE A 285 14.71 -6.95 -3.52
CA ILE A 285 13.68 -7.95 -3.20
C ILE A 285 12.35 -7.60 -3.89
N ASN A 286 11.93 -6.33 -3.86
CA ASN A 286 10.72 -5.89 -4.56
C ASN A 286 10.81 -6.15 -6.08
N GLY A 287 11.96 -5.88 -6.71
CA GLY A 287 12.18 -6.20 -8.13
C GLY A 287 12.13 -7.70 -8.44
N VAL A 288 12.80 -8.50 -7.61
CA VAL A 288 12.78 -9.97 -7.73
C VAL A 288 11.36 -10.52 -7.53
N GLN A 289 10.62 -9.98 -6.57
CA GLN A 289 9.23 -10.35 -6.31
C GLN A 289 8.33 -10.03 -7.50
N LEU A 290 8.47 -8.85 -8.10
CA LEU A 290 7.72 -8.47 -9.31
C LEU A 290 8.01 -9.44 -10.47
N TYR A 291 9.28 -9.73 -10.72
CA TYR A 291 9.69 -10.66 -11.78
C TYR A 291 9.10 -12.06 -11.55
N ASN A 292 9.27 -12.60 -10.35
CA ASN A 292 8.79 -13.94 -10.01
C ASN A 292 7.26 -14.04 -10.08
N ALA A 293 6.54 -13.04 -9.56
CA ALA A 293 5.08 -13.02 -9.63
C ALA A 293 4.58 -12.93 -11.07
N SER A 294 5.24 -12.13 -11.92
CA SER A 294 4.90 -12.01 -13.34
C SER A 294 5.12 -13.31 -14.10
N LYS A 295 6.26 -13.98 -13.86
CA LYS A 295 6.57 -15.30 -14.44
C LYS A 295 5.54 -16.34 -14.02
N TRP A 296 5.19 -16.38 -12.74
CA TRP A 296 4.22 -17.33 -12.21
C TRP A 296 2.83 -17.15 -12.83
N LEU A 297 2.36 -15.90 -12.96
CA LEU A 297 1.09 -15.61 -13.60
C LEU A 297 1.08 -16.00 -15.08
N ALA A 298 2.18 -15.74 -15.81
CA ALA A 298 2.32 -16.16 -17.20
C ALA A 298 2.28 -17.69 -17.36
N GLU A 299 2.87 -18.45 -16.42
CA GLU A 299 2.81 -19.92 -16.43
C GLU A 299 1.38 -20.43 -16.22
N VAL A 300 0.62 -19.79 -15.33
CA VAL A 300 -0.81 -20.10 -15.09
C VAL A 300 -1.63 -19.81 -16.35
N ASP A 301 -1.40 -18.67 -17.01
CA ASP A 301 -2.03 -18.34 -18.28
C ASP A 301 -1.72 -19.36 -19.37
N VAL A 302 -0.47 -19.82 -19.47
CA VAL A 302 -0.09 -20.86 -20.44
C VAL A 302 -0.83 -22.17 -20.16
N LYS A 303 -0.98 -22.58 -18.89
CA LYS A 303 -1.74 -23.79 -18.52
C LYS A 303 -3.23 -23.65 -18.86
N MET A 304 -3.86 -22.56 -18.45
CA MET A 304 -5.27 -22.28 -18.77
C MET A 304 -5.52 -22.21 -20.29
N ARG A 305 -4.57 -21.66 -21.06
CA ARG A 305 -4.65 -21.65 -22.52
C ARG A 305 -4.55 -23.05 -23.12
N LYS A 306 -3.68 -23.91 -22.60
CA LYS A 306 -3.56 -25.31 -23.03
C LYS A 306 -4.84 -26.10 -22.73
N GLU A 307 -5.43 -25.92 -21.55
CA GLU A 307 -6.73 -26.52 -21.18
C GLU A 307 -7.86 -26.08 -22.12
N LYS A 308 -7.82 -24.83 -22.58
CA LYS A 308 -8.75 -24.30 -23.59
C LYS A 308 -8.42 -24.73 -25.03
N GLY A 309 -7.41 -25.57 -25.23
CA GLY A 309 -6.97 -26.05 -26.55
C GLY A 309 -6.36 -24.96 -27.45
N LEU A 310 -5.75 -23.94 -26.85
CA LEU A 310 -5.08 -22.84 -27.56
C LEU A 310 -3.55 -23.05 -27.62
N PRO A 311 -2.88 -22.59 -28.69
CA PRO A 311 -3.45 -22.01 -29.91
C PRO A 311 -4.11 -23.08 -30.78
N ARG A 312 -5.33 -22.81 -31.26
CA ARG A 312 -6.02 -23.70 -32.19
C ARG A 312 -5.23 -23.77 -33.49
N ASN A 313 -4.93 -24.98 -33.95
CA ASN A 313 -4.14 -25.20 -35.15
C ASN A 313 -4.91 -24.67 -36.39
N LYS A 314 -4.36 -23.65 -37.08
CA LYS A 314 -5.04 -22.98 -38.22
C LYS A 314 -5.38 -23.93 -39.37
N ALA A 315 -4.70 -25.07 -39.49
CA ALA A 315 -4.99 -26.08 -40.51
C ALA A 315 -6.36 -26.78 -40.35
N LYS A 316 -6.93 -26.84 -39.14
CA LYS A 316 -8.25 -27.43 -38.89
C LYS A 316 -9.41 -26.45 -39.09
N ALA A 317 -9.17 -25.14 -39.05
CA ALA A 317 -10.21 -24.11 -39.19
C ALA A 317 -10.64 -23.83 -40.64
N LYS A 318 -9.91 -24.37 -41.63
CA LYS A 318 -10.19 -24.21 -43.07
C LYS A 318 -10.91 -25.40 -43.71
N ARG A 319 -11.30 -26.41 -42.92
CA ARG A 319 -11.95 -27.67 -43.38
C ARG A 319 -13.39 -27.83 -42.89
N VAL A 320 -14.00 -26.79 -42.33
CA VAL A 320 -15.43 -26.69 -42.01
C VAL A 320 -15.97 -25.51 -42.80
#